data_AF-A0A4Q0Q462-F1
#
_entry.id   AF-A0A4Q0Q462-F1
#
_cell.length_a   1.000
_cell.length_b   1.000
_cell.length_c   1.000
_cell.angle_alpha   90.00
_cell.angle_beta   90.00
_cell.angle_gamma   90.00
#
_symmetry.space_group_name_H-M   'P 1'
#
loop_
_entity.id
_entity.type
_entity.pdbx_description
1 polymer ?
#
loop_
_entity_poly.entity_id
_entity_poly.type
_entity_poly.pdbx_seq_one_letter_code
_entity_poly.pdbx_strand_id
1 'polypeptide(L)'
;MRRREFITLLGSTAAMWPRLARAQRPHRIPKIGVLWHAANIEEETPYYQSLVEGFRKQGYVDGQNIMLEHRFPDEVPEVFDRMAAELVSLKCDVLVGAGAAAPHLKKATKTIPIVFLFGFDPIGAGLIENFARPGGNVTGLSNLSVQLSAKRLQYLKEIVPTVTRVGLLINPNVKISSLYVQEATEAGIKLGVDTQGFEVRALGDFEPAFDACKGWSLTAKA
;
A
#
# COMPACT_ATOMS: atom_id res chain seq x y z
N MET A 1 -34.74 11.87 -64.88
CA MET A 1 -33.28 12.02 -65.11
C MET A 1 -32.52 11.16 -64.12
N ARG A 2 -31.49 10.46 -64.60
CA ARG A 2 -30.95 9.22 -64.00
C ARG A 2 -29.93 9.51 -62.90
N ARG A 3 -30.11 8.83 -61.76
CA ARG A 3 -29.30 8.81 -60.51
C ARG A 3 -27.82 8.41 -60.66
N ARG A 4 -27.28 8.28 -61.89
CA ARG A 4 -25.98 7.63 -62.17
C ARG A 4 -24.87 8.55 -62.68
N GLU A 5 -25.13 9.85 -62.90
CA GLU A 5 -24.08 10.79 -63.35
C GLU A 5 -23.56 11.71 -62.24
N PHE A 6 -24.17 11.70 -61.05
CA PHE A 6 -23.73 12.53 -59.93
C PHE A 6 -22.56 11.92 -59.13
N ILE A 7 -22.28 10.63 -59.30
CA ILE A 7 -21.24 9.91 -58.54
C ILE A 7 -19.86 9.98 -59.23
N THR A 8 -19.79 10.41 -60.49
CA THR A 8 -18.54 10.42 -61.27
C THR A 8 -17.69 11.69 -61.13
N LEU A 9 -18.14 12.74 -60.42
CA LEU A 9 -17.44 14.04 -60.40
C LEU A 9 -16.86 14.47 -59.04
N LEU A 10 -16.70 13.54 -58.09
CA LEU A 10 -15.94 13.79 -56.84
C LEU A 10 -14.81 12.76 -56.63
N GLY A 11 -14.37 12.12 -57.72
CA GLY A 11 -13.24 11.21 -57.75
C GLY A 11 -11.98 11.86 -58.30
N SER A 12 -11.40 12.85 -57.63
CA SER A 12 -10.01 13.29 -57.89
C SER A 12 -9.49 14.35 -56.90
N THR A 13 -9.50 14.06 -55.59
CA THR A 13 -8.58 14.69 -54.62
C THR A 13 -8.18 13.68 -53.54
N ALA A 14 -7.55 12.59 -53.96
CA ALA A 14 -6.66 11.85 -53.07
C ALA A 14 -5.37 12.66 -52.86
N ALA A 15 -5.50 13.82 -52.20
CA ALA A 15 -4.35 14.51 -51.62
C ALA A 15 -3.90 13.64 -50.43
N MET A 16 -2.68 13.12 -50.54
CA MET A 16 -1.98 12.37 -49.49
C MET A 16 -2.11 13.11 -48.16
N TRP A 17 -2.99 12.63 -47.29
CA TRP A 17 -2.90 12.94 -45.87
C TRP A 17 -1.57 12.36 -45.40
N PRO A 18 -0.59 13.15 -44.94
CA PRO A 18 0.54 12.56 -44.27
C PRO A 18 -0.03 11.88 -43.04
N ARG A 19 0.07 10.54 -43.03
CA ARG A 19 0.04 9.80 -41.77
C ARG A 19 1.11 10.49 -40.94
N LEU A 20 0.68 11.31 -39.98
CA LEU A 20 1.54 11.80 -38.93
C LEU A 20 2.19 10.53 -38.37
N ALA A 21 3.42 10.28 -38.79
CA ALA A 21 4.28 9.35 -38.13
C ALA A 21 4.18 9.79 -36.67
N ARG A 22 3.59 8.95 -35.82
CA ARG A 22 3.83 9.04 -34.40
C ARG A 22 5.34 8.95 -34.32
N ALA A 23 5.99 10.11 -34.22
CA ALA A 23 7.40 10.20 -33.92
C ALA A 23 7.57 9.27 -32.72
N GLN A 24 8.28 8.16 -32.93
CA GLN A 24 8.62 7.28 -31.84
C GLN A 24 9.30 8.19 -30.84
N ARG A 25 8.64 8.43 -29.70
CA ARG A 25 9.32 9.01 -28.55
C ARG A 25 10.59 8.16 -28.41
N PRO A 26 11.79 8.76 -28.32
CA PRO A 26 13.00 7.99 -28.13
C PRO A 26 12.71 6.98 -27.03
N HIS A 27 13.00 5.71 -27.29
CA HIS A 27 12.62 4.59 -26.43
C HIS A 27 13.32 4.77 -25.08
N ARG A 28 12.72 5.57 -24.21
CA ARG A 28 13.24 5.82 -22.87
C ARG A 28 12.85 4.62 -22.04
N ILE A 29 13.83 4.03 -21.38
CA ILE A 29 13.62 2.98 -20.39
C ILE A 29 12.72 3.57 -19.30
N PRO A 30 11.52 3.02 -19.06
CA PRO A 30 10.63 3.49 -18.01
C PRO A 30 11.30 3.39 -16.63
N LYS A 31 11.10 4.41 -15.80
CA LYS A 31 11.66 4.49 -14.45
C LYS A 31 10.60 4.24 -13.39
N ILE A 32 10.84 3.29 -12.51
CA ILE A 32 9.97 2.97 -11.38
C ILE A 32 10.71 3.37 -10.11
N GLY A 33 10.20 4.35 -9.38
CA GLY A 33 10.74 4.71 -8.06
C GLY A 33 10.16 3.80 -7.00
N VAL A 34 10.99 3.17 -6.18
CA VAL A 34 10.56 2.28 -5.09
C VAL A 34 11.04 2.86 -3.76
N LEU A 35 10.11 3.35 -2.96
CA LEU A 35 10.36 3.83 -1.61
C LEU A 35 10.00 2.73 -0.61
N TRP A 36 11.03 2.12 -0.03
CA TRP A 36 10.90 1.08 1.00
C TRP A 36 10.64 1.70 2.38
N HIS A 37 10.40 0.87 3.39
CA HIS A 37 10.33 1.34 4.78
C HIS A 37 11.61 1.04 5.57
N ALA A 38 12.40 0.07 5.12
CA ALA A 38 13.64 -0.39 5.76
C ALA A 38 14.88 0.49 5.53
N ALA A 39 16.00 0.11 6.17
CA ALA A 39 17.31 0.77 6.05
C ALA A 39 18.08 0.40 4.78
N ASN A 40 17.83 -0.79 4.24
CA ASN A 40 18.55 -1.35 3.10
C ASN A 40 17.73 -2.45 2.40
N ILE A 41 18.25 -2.99 1.30
CA ILE A 41 17.53 -3.98 0.50
C ILE A 41 17.50 -5.36 1.18
N GLU A 42 18.51 -5.67 2.00
CA GLU A 42 18.65 -6.95 2.68
C GLU A 42 17.49 -7.18 3.67
N GLU A 43 17.07 -6.13 4.38
CA GLU A 43 15.90 -6.14 5.27
C GLU A 43 14.56 -6.36 4.54
N GLU A 44 14.51 -6.07 3.24
CA GLU A 44 13.32 -6.18 2.39
C GLU A 44 13.38 -7.38 1.44
N THR A 45 14.37 -8.27 1.60
CA THR A 45 14.69 -9.33 0.63
C THR A 45 13.46 -10.09 0.13
N PRO A 46 12.52 -10.58 0.97
CA PRO A 46 11.36 -11.32 0.49
C PRO A 46 10.45 -10.48 -0.42
N TYR A 47 10.24 -9.20 -0.07
CA TYR A 47 9.39 -8.30 -0.83
C TYR A 47 10.06 -7.82 -2.11
N TYR A 48 11.36 -7.50 -2.04
CA TYR A 48 12.17 -7.15 -3.21
C TYR A 48 12.20 -8.28 -4.25
N GLN A 49 12.51 -9.50 -3.82
CA GLN A 49 12.54 -10.66 -4.71
C GLN A 49 11.18 -10.88 -5.38
N SER A 50 10.10 -10.78 -4.60
CA SER A 50 8.73 -10.90 -5.12
C SER A 50 8.39 -9.80 -6.13
N LEU A 51 8.80 -8.56 -5.88
CA LEU A 51 8.60 -7.43 -6.79
C LEU A 51 9.33 -7.66 -8.12
N VAL A 52 10.62 -8.01 -8.05
CA VAL A 52 11.47 -8.28 -9.24
C VAL A 52 10.96 -9.48 -10.03
N GLU A 53 10.57 -10.56 -9.35
CA GLU A 53 9.99 -11.73 -10.01
C GLU A 53 8.66 -11.39 -10.69
N GLY A 54 7.81 -10.59 -10.04
CA GLY A 54 6.55 -10.11 -10.60
C GLY A 54 6.77 -9.32 -11.89
N PHE A 55 7.71 -8.38 -11.89
CA PHE A 55 8.11 -7.65 -13.11
C PHE A 55 8.64 -8.60 -14.19
N ARG A 56 9.54 -9.52 -13.83
CA ARG A 56 10.13 -10.48 -14.77
C ARG A 56 9.07 -11.35 -15.44
N LYS A 57 8.06 -11.82 -14.69
CA LYS A 57 6.94 -12.61 -15.24
C LYS A 57 6.10 -11.85 -16.26
N GLN A 58 6.09 -10.52 -16.19
CA GLN A 58 5.44 -9.64 -17.16
C GLN A 58 6.39 -9.20 -18.28
N GLY A 59 7.62 -9.72 -18.33
CA GLY A 59 8.62 -9.37 -19.32
C GLY A 59 9.41 -8.09 -19.01
N TYR A 60 9.27 -7.52 -17.81
CA TYR A 60 10.04 -6.36 -17.37
C TYR A 60 11.26 -6.79 -16.57
N VAL A 61 12.45 -6.38 -17.01
CA VAL A 61 13.73 -6.72 -16.42
C VAL A 61 14.50 -5.44 -16.13
N ASP A 62 14.84 -5.27 -14.86
CA ASP A 62 15.62 -4.13 -14.38
C ASP A 62 16.98 -4.04 -15.08
N GLY A 63 17.39 -2.82 -15.41
CA GLY A 63 18.58 -2.51 -16.19
C GLY A 63 18.52 -2.87 -17.68
N GLN A 64 17.47 -3.55 -18.15
CA GLN A 64 17.30 -3.91 -19.57
C GLN A 64 16.21 -3.10 -20.24
N ASN A 65 14.97 -3.20 -19.75
CA ASN A 65 13.81 -2.55 -20.35
C ASN A 65 12.95 -1.76 -19.34
N ILE A 66 13.33 -1.77 -18.06
CA ILE A 66 12.89 -0.86 -17.01
C ILE A 66 14.09 -0.49 -16.12
N MET A 67 13.94 0.55 -15.30
CA MET A 67 14.92 0.92 -14.27
C MET A 67 14.20 1.04 -12.92
N LEU A 68 14.68 0.32 -11.91
CA LEU A 68 14.20 0.41 -10.53
C LEU A 68 15.08 1.34 -9.70
N GLU A 69 14.50 2.45 -9.24
CA GLU A 69 15.16 3.46 -8.41
C GLU A 69 14.78 3.27 -6.94
N HIS A 70 15.63 2.61 -6.15
CA HIS A 70 15.33 2.27 -4.77
C HIS A 70 15.74 3.37 -3.77
N ARG A 71 14.94 3.56 -2.71
CA ARG A 71 15.22 4.45 -1.58
C ARG A 71 14.82 3.78 -0.25
N PHE A 72 15.63 4.01 0.78
CA PHE A 72 15.57 3.32 2.07
C PHE A 72 15.63 4.34 3.22
N PRO A 73 14.49 4.72 3.79
CA PRO A 73 14.40 5.78 4.78
C PRO A 73 14.62 5.32 6.23
N ASP A 74 14.76 4.00 6.46
CA ASP A 74 14.98 3.42 7.80
C ASP A 74 13.93 3.84 8.83
N GLU A 75 12.65 3.81 8.43
CA GLU A 75 11.50 4.26 9.23
C GLU A 75 11.57 5.72 9.73
N VAL A 76 12.50 6.56 9.25
CA VAL A 76 12.64 7.96 9.69
C VAL A 76 11.70 8.88 8.90
N PRO A 77 10.69 9.52 9.53
CA PRO A 77 9.66 10.31 8.83
C PRO A 77 10.20 11.43 7.94
N GLU A 78 11.21 12.17 8.40
CA GLU A 78 11.82 13.28 7.65
C GLU A 78 12.59 12.78 6.42
N VAL A 79 13.15 11.55 6.51
CA VAL A 79 13.88 10.91 5.42
C VAL A 79 12.92 10.42 4.35
N PHE A 80 11.73 9.90 4.72
CA PHE A 80 10.69 9.55 3.75
C PHE A 80 10.30 10.75 2.88
N ASP A 81 10.04 11.92 3.48
CA ASP A 81 9.64 13.13 2.75
C ASP A 81 10.72 13.55 1.74
N ARG A 82 12.00 13.54 2.16
CA ARG A 82 13.14 13.86 1.29
C ARG A 82 13.27 12.88 0.13
N MET A 83 13.26 11.56 0.41
CA MET A 83 13.43 10.53 -0.60
C MET A 83 12.23 10.45 -1.57
N ALA A 84 11.01 10.72 -1.10
CA ALA A 84 9.84 10.87 -1.96
C ALA A 84 10.02 12.02 -2.95
N ALA A 85 10.49 13.18 -2.49
CA ALA A 85 10.78 14.32 -3.37
C ALA A 85 11.90 14.01 -4.37
N GLU A 86 12.94 13.28 -3.97
CA GLU A 86 14.00 12.81 -4.87
C GLU A 86 13.43 11.94 -6.01
N LEU A 87 12.62 10.93 -5.69
CA LEU A 87 12.01 10.05 -6.68
C LEU A 87 11.08 10.81 -7.66
N VAL A 88 10.35 11.81 -7.17
CA VAL A 88 9.56 12.72 -8.04
C VAL A 88 10.48 13.53 -8.96
N SER A 89 11.60 14.04 -8.44
CA SER A 89 12.55 14.84 -9.23
C SER A 89 13.26 14.01 -10.31
N LEU A 90 13.43 12.71 -10.09
CA LEU A 90 13.92 11.75 -11.10
C LEU A 90 12.91 11.53 -12.23
N LYS A 91 11.70 12.09 -12.16
CA LYS A 91 10.64 11.92 -13.18
C LYS A 91 10.32 10.45 -13.43
N CYS A 92 10.20 9.67 -12.35
CA CYS A 92 9.71 8.29 -12.43
C CYS A 92 8.33 8.25 -13.11
N ASP A 93 8.11 7.21 -13.92
CA ASP A 93 6.85 6.97 -14.61
C ASP A 93 5.79 6.38 -13.66
N VAL A 94 6.23 5.60 -12.67
CA VAL A 94 5.41 5.04 -11.58
C VAL A 94 6.22 5.09 -10.28
N LEU A 95 5.55 5.29 -9.16
CA LEU A 95 6.11 5.21 -7.83
C LEU A 95 5.50 4.02 -7.08
N VAL A 96 6.33 3.29 -6.35
CA VAL A 96 5.94 2.18 -5.49
C VAL A 96 6.29 2.56 -4.06
N GLY A 97 5.32 2.46 -3.14
CA GLY A 97 5.52 2.79 -1.73
C GLY A 97 5.24 1.59 -0.83
N ALA A 98 6.24 1.10 -0.12
CA ALA A 98 6.12 0.01 0.84
C ALA A 98 5.71 0.54 2.23
N GLY A 99 4.75 -0.11 2.89
CA GLY A 99 4.38 0.19 4.27
C GLY A 99 4.01 1.67 4.49
N ALA A 100 4.80 2.37 5.32
CA ALA A 100 4.59 3.78 5.68
C ALA A 100 4.93 4.78 4.56
N ALA A 101 5.51 4.36 3.43
CA ALA A 101 5.98 5.26 2.37
C ALA A 101 4.86 5.97 1.58
N ALA A 102 3.72 5.33 1.40
CA ALA A 102 2.70 5.79 0.46
C ALA A 102 2.12 7.20 0.77
N PRO A 103 1.86 7.57 2.04
CA PRO A 103 1.49 8.95 2.40
C PRO A 103 2.51 10.00 1.96
N HIS A 104 3.81 9.71 2.09
CA HIS A 104 4.89 10.61 1.71
C HIS A 104 4.97 10.79 0.19
N LEU A 105 4.81 9.71 -0.59
CA LEU A 105 4.70 9.79 -2.05
C LEU A 105 3.46 10.59 -2.49
N LYS A 106 2.30 10.35 -1.87
CA LYS A 106 1.05 11.08 -2.16
C LYS A 106 1.16 12.56 -1.80
N LYS A 107 1.96 12.92 -0.79
CA LYS A 107 2.29 14.31 -0.45
C LYS A 107 3.19 14.94 -1.52
N ALA A 108 4.20 14.20 -1.99
CA ALA A 108 5.18 14.69 -2.96
C ALA A 108 4.62 14.87 -4.38
N THR A 109 3.59 14.12 -4.79
CA THR A 109 3.00 14.25 -6.13
C THR A 109 1.51 13.86 -6.18
N LYS A 110 0.77 14.56 -7.04
CA LYS A 110 -0.65 14.28 -7.38
C LYS A 110 -0.83 13.70 -8.78
N THR A 111 0.26 13.56 -9.55
CA THR A 111 0.19 13.23 -10.98
C THR A 111 0.89 11.94 -11.34
N ILE A 112 2.01 11.59 -10.69
CA ILE A 112 2.69 10.33 -10.95
C ILE A 112 1.87 9.20 -10.31
N PRO A 113 1.54 8.12 -11.03
CA PRO A 113 0.84 6.97 -10.45
C PRO A 113 1.64 6.38 -9.28
N ILE A 114 0.96 6.11 -8.17
CA ILE A 114 1.52 5.50 -6.96
C ILE A 114 0.85 4.15 -6.74
N VAL A 115 1.66 3.11 -6.57
CA VAL A 115 1.25 1.76 -6.18
C VAL A 115 1.76 1.49 -4.77
N PHE A 116 0.89 1.48 -3.76
CA PHE A 116 1.30 1.12 -2.41
C PHE A 116 1.33 -0.41 -2.23
N LEU A 117 2.26 -0.89 -1.41
CA LEU A 117 2.38 -2.30 -1.05
C LEU A 117 2.14 -2.47 0.45
N PHE A 118 1.32 -3.47 0.80
CA PHE A 118 0.99 -3.85 2.18
C PHE A 118 0.56 -2.67 3.07
N GLY A 119 -0.19 -1.73 2.47
CA GLY A 119 -0.77 -0.59 3.18
C GLY A 119 -1.80 -1.05 4.20
N PHE A 120 -1.58 -0.70 5.48
CA PHE A 120 -2.35 -1.25 6.59
C PHE A 120 -3.82 -0.79 6.63
N ASP A 121 -4.09 0.49 6.33
CA ASP A 121 -5.44 1.03 6.11
C ASP A 121 -5.37 2.21 5.13
N PRO A 122 -5.50 1.96 3.82
CA PRO A 122 -5.36 3.00 2.82
C PRO A 122 -6.53 3.98 2.79
N ILE A 123 -7.69 3.65 3.36
CA ILE A 123 -8.83 4.57 3.45
C ILE A 123 -8.66 5.49 4.66
N GLY A 124 -8.41 4.94 5.85
CA GLY A 124 -8.19 5.74 7.06
C GLY A 124 -6.93 6.59 6.99
N ALA A 125 -5.90 6.15 6.27
CA ALA A 125 -4.73 6.98 5.94
C ALA A 125 -5.01 8.06 4.88
N GLY A 126 -6.22 8.11 4.33
CA GLY A 126 -6.61 9.04 3.27
C GLY A 126 -5.83 8.83 1.97
N LEU A 127 -5.28 7.63 1.73
CA LEU A 127 -4.57 7.29 0.50
C LEU A 127 -5.53 7.07 -0.66
N ILE A 128 -6.65 6.39 -0.41
CA ILE A 128 -7.70 6.11 -1.38
C ILE A 128 -9.08 6.40 -0.79
N GLU A 129 -10.05 6.71 -1.64
CA GLU A 129 -11.45 6.90 -1.20
C GLU A 129 -12.18 5.57 -1.04
N ASN A 130 -11.91 4.62 -1.94
CA ASN A 130 -12.59 3.33 -1.99
C ASN A 130 -11.69 2.27 -2.65
N PHE A 131 -11.79 1.01 -2.21
CA PHE A 131 -11.02 -0.10 -2.79
C PHE A 131 -11.34 -0.36 -4.27
N ALA A 132 -12.62 -0.30 -4.67
CA ALA A 132 -13.04 -0.49 -6.05
C ALA A 132 -12.74 0.73 -6.93
N ARG A 133 -12.74 1.93 -6.34
CA ARG A 133 -12.47 3.20 -7.05
C ARG A 133 -11.63 4.14 -6.17
N PRO A 134 -10.30 4.10 -6.30
CA PRO A 134 -9.41 4.82 -5.39
C PRO A 134 -9.52 6.36 -5.39
N GLY A 135 -10.07 6.97 -6.44
CA GLY A 135 -10.37 8.41 -6.49
C GLY A 135 -9.20 9.35 -6.85
N GLY A 136 -8.02 8.84 -7.19
CA GLY A 136 -6.86 9.67 -7.54
C GLY A 136 -5.72 8.92 -8.23
N ASN A 137 -4.48 9.40 -8.06
CA ASN A 137 -3.27 8.79 -8.63
C ASN A 137 -2.72 7.62 -7.79
N VAL A 138 -3.45 7.15 -6.78
CA VAL A 138 -2.98 6.14 -5.83
C VAL A 138 -3.82 4.87 -5.94
N THR A 139 -3.16 3.72 -6.03
CA THR A 139 -3.75 2.38 -5.95
C THR A 139 -2.77 1.44 -5.24
N GLY A 140 -3.11 0.16 -5.04
CA GLY A 140 -2.15 -0.76 -4.44
C GLY A 140 -2.75 -2.02 -3.83
N LEU A 141 -1.93 -2.64 -2.99
CA LEU A 141 -2.24 -3.87 -2.26
C LEU A 141 -2.33 -3.55 -0.76
N SER A 142 -3.46 -3.89 -0.15
CA SER A 142 -3.62 -3.87 1.31
C SER A 142 -3.61 -5.28 1.85
N ASN A 143 -3.01 -5.50 3.02
CA ASN A 143 -3.03 -6.78 3.72
C ASN A 143 -4.30 -6.98 4.56
N LEU A 144 -5.24 -6.02 4.55
CA LEU A 144 -6.50 -6.04 5.31
C LEU A 144 -6.32 -6.46 6.77
N SER A 145 -5.18 -6.07 7.36
CA SER A 145 -4.75 -6.68 8.61
C SER A 145 -5.67 -6.32 9.78
N VAL A 146 -6.30 -5.13 9.75
CA VAL A 146 -7.32 -4.76 10.74
C VAL A 146 -8.53 -5.69 10.64
N GLN A 147 -9.12 -5.86 9.45
CA GLN A 147 -10.31 -6.68 9.22
C GLN A 147 -10.07 -8.16 9.56
N LEU A 148 -8.82 -8.62 9.48
CA LEU A 148 -8.43 -9.97 9.87
C LEU A 148 -8.32 -10.17 11.38
N SER A 149 -8.39 -9.12 12.21
CA SER A 149 -8.29 -9.22 13.68
C SER A 149 -9.36 -10.13 14.27
N ALA A 150 -10.61 -10.01 13.80
CA ALA A 150 -11.70 -10.89 14.21
C ALA A 150 -11.39 -12.37 13.93
N LYS A 151 -10.81 -12.65 12.75
CA LYS A 151 -10.46 -14.02 12.36
C LYS A 151 -9.30 -14.58 13.17
N ARG A 152 -8.31 -13.75 13.48
CA ARG A 152 -7.19 -14.13 14.37
C ARG A 152 -7.69 -14.48 15.78
N LEU A 153 -8.62 -13.69 16.32
CA LEU A 153 -9.23 -13.98 17.62
C LEU A 153 -10.07 -15.26 17.59
N GLN A 154 -10.82 -15.49 16.51
CA GLN A 154 -11.55 -16.74 16.30
C GLN A 154 -10.59 -17.95 16.30
N TYR A 155 -9.49 -17.90 15.54
CA TYR A 155 -8.51 -18.98 15.54
C TYR A 155 -7.85 -19.19 16.89
N LEU A 156 -7.57 -18.12 17.65
CA LEU A 156 -7.06 -18.26 19.00
C LEU A 156 -8.06 -19.01 19.90
N LYS A 157 -9.36 -18.73 19.78
CA LYS A 157 -10.42 -19.43 20.50
C LYS A 157 -10.56 -20.90 20.06
N GLU A 158 -10.34 -21.21 18.79
CA GLU A 158 -10.33 -22.59 18.28
C GLU A 158 -9.12 -23.38 18.81
N ILE A 159 -7.93 -22.76 18.86
CA ILE A 159 -6.69 -23.37 19.35
C ILE A 159 -6.71 -23.52 20.87
N VAL A 160 -7.22 -22.51 21.58
CA VAL A 160 -7.33 -22.47 23.05
C VAL A 160 -8.80 -22.26 23.44
N PRO A 161 -9.64 -23.31 23.45
CA PRO A 161 -11.07 -23.18 23.72
C PRO A 161 -11.42 -22.54 25.06
N THR A 162 -10.54 -22.65 26.04
CA THR A 162 -10.70 -22.09 27.39
C THR A 162 -10.29 -20.63 27.51
N VAL A 163 -9.76 -20.00 26.44
CA VAL A 163 -9.38 -18.59 26.49
C VAL A 163 -10.61 -17.72 26.74
N THR A 164 -10.52 -16.87 27.76
CA THR A 164 -11.57 -15.92 28.14
C THR A 164 -11.10 -14.46 28.07
N ARG A 165 -9.79 -14.24 28.01
CA ARG A 165 -9.15 -12.92 28.01
C ARG A 165 -7.99 -12.87 27.04
N VAL A 166 -7.90 -11.81 26.25
CA VAL A 166 -6.80 -11.58 25.30
C VAL A 166 -6.32 -10.14 25.38
N GLY A 167 -5.09 -9.95 25.84
CA GLY A 167 -4.41 -8.66 25.81
C GLY A 167 -3.80 -8.39 24.44
N LEU A 168 -4.00 -7.19 23.91
CA LEU A 168 -3.38 -6.70 22.67
C LEU A 168 -2.32 -5.66 23.04
N LEU A 169 -1.04 -6.01 22.89
CA LEU A 169 0.04 -5.03 23.01
C LEU A 169 0.02 -4.12 21.79
N ILE A 170 -0.12 -2.82 22.00
CA ILE A 170 -0.26 -1.83 20.93
C ILE A 170 0.68 -0.64 21.11
N ASN A 171 1.22 -0.13 20.01
CA ASN A 171 1.92 1.15 20.03
C ASN A 171 0.94 2.28 19.68
N PRO A 172 0.56 3.15 20.63
CA PRO A 172 -0.41 4.21 20.37
C PRO A 172 0.14 5.34 19.48
N ASN A 173 1.46 5.40 19.26
CA ASN A 173 2.04 6.32 18.29
C ASN A 173 1.73 5.91 16.84
N VAL A 174 1.31 4.66 16.62
CA VAL A 174 0.87 4.16 15.32
C VAL A 174 -0.65 4.28 15.25
N LYS A 175 -1.14 5.19 14.40
CA LYS A 175 -2.58 5.55 14.31
C LYS A 175 -3.52 4.35 14.11
N ILE A 176 -3.07 3.30 13.42
CA ILE A 176 -3.91 2.14 13.13
C ILE A 176 -4.13 1.22 14.36
N SER A 177 -3.30 1.32 15.40
CA SER A 177 -3.35 0.46 16.58
C SER A 177 -4.71 0.42 17.26
N SER A 178 -5.41 1.56 17.34
CA SER A 178 -6.74 1.65 17.95
C SER A 178 -7.79 0.86 17.17
N LEU A 179 -7.69 0.81 15.84
CA LEU A 179 -8.60 0.05 14.98
C LEU A 179 -8.44 -1.46 15.19
N TYR A 180 -7.23 -1.96 15.45
CA TYR A 180 -7.01 -3.35 15.81
C TYR A 180 -7.69 -3.72 17.14
N VAL A 181 -7.58 -2.86 18.15
CA VAL A 181 -8.24 -3.08 19.45
C VAL A 181 -9.75 -3.04 19.30
N GLN A 182 -10.29 -2.08 18.53
CA GLN A 182 -11.72 -1.99 18.27
C GLN A 182 -12.25 -3.25 17.59
N GLU A 183 -11.65 -3.67 16.46
CA GLU A 183 -12.09 -4.86 15.73
C GLU A 183 -11.98 -6.12 16.60
N ALA A 184 -10.90 -6.26 17.37
CA ALA A 184 -10.73 -7.39 18.29
C ALA A 184 -11.79 -7.37 19.41
N THR A 185 -12.17 -6.20 19.91
CA THR A 185 -13.22 -6.05 20.93
C THR A 185 -14.59 -6.42 20.39
N GLU A 186 -14.94 -5.96 19.19
CA GLU A 186 -16.20 -6.32 18.55
C GLU A 186 -16.30 -7.83 18.27
N ALA A 187 -15.19 -8.46 17.87
CA ALA A 187 -15.12 -9.90 17.70
C ALA A 187 -15.16 -10.66 19.04
N GLY A 188 -14.48 -10.14 20.07
CA GLY A 188 -14.43 -10.72 21.40
C GLY A 188 -15.79 -10.85 22.05
N ILE A 189 -16.63 -9.80 21.91
CA ILE A 189 -18.04 -9.83 22.37
C ILE A 189 -18.80 -11.01 21.77
N LYS A 190 -18.62 -11.29 20.46
CA LYS A 190 -19.31 -12.39 19.77
C LYS A 190 -18.77 -13.77 20.14
N LEU A 191 -17.50 -13.84 20.53
CA LEU A 191 -16.79 -15.10 20.86
C LEU A 191 -16.77 -15.41 22.37
N GLY A 192 -17.32 -14.52 23.21
CA GLY A 192 -17.24 -14.65 24.67
C GLY A 192 -15.81 -14.53 25.19
N VAL A 193 -15.00 -13.65 24.56
CA VAL A 193 -13.61 -13.37 24.93
C VAL A 193 -13.47 -11.89 25.19
N ASP A 194 -13.07 -11.51 26.40
CA ASP A 194 -12.75 -10.12 26.70
C ASP A 194 -11.41 -9.75 26.08
N THR A 195 -11.32 -8.57 25.47
CA THR A 195 -10.09 -8.06 24.88
C THR A 195 -9.73 -6.69 25.44
N GLN A 196 -8.45 -6.43 25.65
CA GLN A 196 -7.97 -5.14 26.12
C GLN A 196 -6.66 -4.74 25.43
N GLY A 197 -6.56 -3.49 24.99
CA GLY A 197 -5.31 -2.90 24.53
C GLY A 197 -4.41 -2.52 25.70
N PHE A 198 -3.13 -2.87 25.60
CA PHE A 198 -2.07 -2.48 26.53
C PHE A 198 -1.00 -1.73 25.76
N GLU A 199 -0.69 -0.52 26.18
CA GLU A 199 0.16 0.37 25.40
C GLU A 199 1.65 0.08 25.62
N VAL A 200 2.41 0.02 24.53
CA VAL A 200 3.88 -0.16 24.49
C VAL A 200 4.43 0.86 23.49
N ARG A 201 5.07 1.93 23.97
CA ARG A 201 5.62 3.01 23.13
C ARG A 201 7.07 2.75 22.74
N ALA A 202 7.82 2.13 23.63
CA ALA A 202 9.22 1.80 23.46
C ALA A 202 9.53 0.39 24.01
N LEU A 203 10.73 -0.10 23.71
CA LEU A 203 11.19 -1.43 24.16
C LEU A 203 11.15 -1.58 25.69
N GLY A 204 11.35 -0.51 26.46
CA GLY A 204 11.29 -0.55 27.93
C GLY A 204 9.88 -0.68 28.52
N ASP A 205 8.82 -0.59 27.70
CA ASP A 205 7.44 -0.66 28.19
C ASP A 205 6.87 -2.08 28.20
N PHE A 206 7.58 -3.07 27.65
CA PHE A 206 7.08 -4.44 27.54
C PHE A 206 6.86 -5.10 28.90
N GLU A 207 7.83 -5.05 29.80
CA GLU A 207 7.73 -5.63 31.14
C GLU A 207 6.56 -4.99 31.94
N PRO A 208 6.44 -3.66 32.04
CA PRO A 208 5.26 -3.02 32.62
C PRO A 208 3.94 -3.44 31.98
N ALA A 209 3.89 -3.57 30.65
CA ALA A 209 2.68 -3.98 29.95
C ALA A 209 2.29 -5.44 30.24
N PHE A 210 3.27 -6.35 30.34
CA PHE A 210 3.03 -7.74 30.74
C PHE A 210 2.56 -7.86 32.19
N ASP A 211 3.09 -7.03 33.09
CA ASP A 211 2.63 -6.95 34.48
C ASP A 211 1.19 -6.46 34.57
N ALA A 212 0.83 -5.44 33.78
CA ALA A 212 -0.55 -4.97 33.65
C ALA A 212 -1.48 -6.06 33.08
N CYS A 213 -1.03 -6.84 32.09
CA CYS A 213 -1.79 -7.97 31.55
C CYS A 213 -2.06 -9.04 32.62
N LYS A 214 -1.08 -9.36 33.46
CA LYS A 214 -1.22 -10.31 34.57
C LYS A 214 -2.20 -9.82 35.63
N GLY A 215 -2.16 -8.52 35.94
CA GLY A 215 -3.04 -7.86 36.91
C GLY A 215 -4.46 -7.58 36.41
N TRP A 216 -4.74 -7.78 35.11
CA TRP A 216 -6.04 -7.48 34.53
C TRP A 216 -7.13 -8.46 35.01
N SER A 217 -7.94 -8.02 35.97
CA SER A 217 -9.15 -8.72 36.42
C SER A 217 -10.42 -8.09 35.83
N LEU A 218 -11.41 -8.91 35.49
CA LEU A 218 -12.74 -8.42 35.16
C LEU A 218 -13.43 -7.96 36.44
N THR A 219 -13.83 -6.68 36.50
CA THR A 219 -14.92 -6.31 37.41
C THR A 219 -16.15 -7.07 36.90
N ALA A 220 -16.68 -7.98 37.70
CA ALA A 220 -17.89 -8.73 37.34
C ALA A 220 -18.96 -7.73 36.88
N LYS A 221 -19.41 -7.84 35.62
CA LYS A 221 -20.64 -7.19 35.19
C LYS A 221 -21.76 -7.81 36.02
N ALA A 222 -22.28 -7.01 36.96
CA ALA A 222 -23.48 -7.32 37.73
C ALA A 222 -24.71 -7.40 36.82
#